data_AF-A0A970GTX7-F1
#
_entry.id   AF-A0A970GTX7-F1
#
_cell.length_a   1.000
_cell.length_b   1.000
_cell.length_c   1.000
_cell.angle_alpha   90.00
_cell.angle_beta   90.00
_cell.angle_gamma   90.00
#
_symmetry.space_group_name_H-M   'P 1'
#
loop_
_entity.id
_entity.type
_entity.pdbx_description
1 polymer ?
#
loop_
_entity_poly.entity_id
_entity_poly.type
_entity_poly.pdbx_seq_one_letter_code
_entity_poly.pdbx_strand_id
1 'polypeptide(L)'
;MANQIDVLLRHMVESGASDIHLTSTFKPYLRIDGTMKVQDEFAVNSSETIMGMLEEIMPEHNLNQFRKDWDTDFAYEVEGLGRFRVNAFNDRYGVGTVMRLIPSEIPTLDQLSLPDVLRNFCYLSKGLVLMTGPTGSGKSTTQAAMINHINHNRDEHIITIEDPIEFVHEPVRCLINQREVHRDTRSFARALRSALREDPDIVLVGEMRDLETIEIAIETAETGHLVFGTLHTNSAPTTVDRIIDKFPADRQNQIRSLLGDSLQGVVAQTLCKQIGGGRIAAFEVLVVNVAVASHIREGKTYLIPSVMQTSRSLGMQTFSDELTNLVLKGKITIEEAYIKAVDKEDMRVTLENHGLSLDFLDERPAPVDRTDEVQGFLNELRASLKESPNDPHVLNDLAWVLATTPVDSLRNGREAVKLAEKAVKLTKGKEAGALDTLGVAYAEAGSYRRAVEYTRQALDMAREKKLETMIGPLTMRLKRFSQQQPFRDE
;
A
#
# COMPACT_ATOMS: atom_id res chain seq x y z
N MET A 1 36.99 13.90 -10.97
CA MET A 1 36.25 14.98 -10.29
C MET A 1 34.90 14.40 -9.95
N ALA A 2 34.44 14.51 -8.70
CA ALA A 2 33.09 14.07 -8.36
C ALA A 2 32.10 14.92 -9.17
N ASN A 3 31.19 14.26 -9.87
CA ASN A 3 30.16 14.95 -10.63
C ASN A 3 29.11 15.58 -9.67
N GLN A 4 28.22 16.42 -10.18
CA GLN A 4 27.28 17.16 -9.33
C GLN A 4 26.32 16.22 -8.59
N ILE A 5 25.95 15.10 -9.21
CA ILE A 5 25.04 14.12 -8.62
C ILE A 5 25.71 13.35 -7.47
N ASP A 6 27.00 13.00 -7.56
CA ASP A 6 27.75 12.39 -6.47
C ASP A 6 27.81 13.27 -5.23
N VAL A 7 27.89 14.60 -5.40
CA VAL A 7 27.87 15.56 -4.28
C VAL A 7 26.53 15.52 -3.56
N LEU A 8 25.43 15.51 -4.31
CA LEU A 8 24.07 15.42 -3.76
C LEU A 8 23.85 14.08 -3.04
N LEU A 9 24.33 12.98 -3.62
CA LEU A 9 24.25 11.65 -3.01
C LEU A 9 25.09 11.54 -1.74
N ARG A 10 26.29 12.14 -1.70
CA ARG A 10 27.09 12.22 -0.46
C ARG A 10 26.33 12.97 0.63
N HIS A 11 25.79 14.13 0.31
CA HIS A 11 24.98 14.93 1.25
C HIS A 11 23.76 14.16 1.77
N MET A 12 23.07 13.44 0.89
CA MET A 12 21.96 12.57 1.25
C MET A 12 22.37 11.52 2.31
N VAL A 13 23.48 10.82 2.08
CA VAL A 13 23.98 9.78 3.00
C VAL A 13 24.46 10.38 4.32
N GLU A 14 25.22 11.48 4.28
CA GLU A 14 25.71 12.19 5.47
C GLU A 14 24.55 12.73 6.33
N SER A 15 23.43 13.10 5.69
CA SER A 15 22.21 13.55 6.35
C SER A 15 21.34 12.41 6.89
N GLY A 16 21.72 11.14 6.68
CA GLY A 16 20.95 9.96 7.09
C GLY A 16 19.63 9.80 6.35
N ALA A 17 19.53 10.30 5.12
CA ALA A 17 18.31 10.24 4.31
C ALA A 17 18.17 8.90 3.58
N SER A 18 16.92 8.41 3.44
CA SER A 18 16.62 7.18 2.69
C SER A 18 16.48 7.41 1.19
N ASP A 19 15.97 8.57 0.80
CA ASP A 19 15.74 8.96 -0.59
C ASP A 19 16.09 10.44 -0.79
N ILE A 20 16.66 10.79 -1.95
CA ILE A 20 16.74 12.17 -2.45
C ILE A 20 15.79 12.34 -3.64
N HIS A 21 15.08 13.46 -3.66
CA HIS A 21 14.13 13.80 -4.70
C HIS A 21 14.58 15.10 -5.39
N LEU A 22 14.77 15.03 -6.70
CA LEU A 22 15.06 16.18 -7.55
C LEU A 22 13.88 16.38 -8.51
N THR A 23 13.27 17.55 -8.45
CA THR A 23 12.18 17.92 -9.36
C THR A 23 12.45 19.30 -9.91
N SER A 24 12.27 19.45 -11.22
CA SER A 24 12.41 20.73 -11.92
C SER A 24 11.60 21.82 -11.23
N THR A 25 12.12 23.04 -11.18
CA THR A 25 11.54 24.22 -10.50
C THR A 25 11.53 24.19 -8.97
N PHE A 26 12.02 23.12 -8.34
CA PHE A 26 12.14 23.02 -6.89
C PHE A 26 13.58 22.82 -6.43
N LYS A 27 13.83 23.12 -5.16
CA LYS A 27 15.05 22.70 -4.46
C LYS A 27 15.02 21.18 -4.23
N PRO A 28 16.18 20.52 -4.03
CA PRO A 28 16.25 19.13 -3.60
C PRO A 28 15.47 18.88 -2.31
N TYR A 29 14.86 17.70 -2.20
CA TYR A 29 14.28 17.20 -0.96
C TYR A 29 14.96 15.92 -0.53
N LEU A 30 15.15 15.75 0.78
CA LEU A 30 15.55 14.49 1.38
C LEU A 30 14.39 13.88 2.15
N ARG A 31 14.25 12.56 2.08
CA ARG A 31 13.39 11.80 2.98
C ARG A 31 14.20 11.36 4.19
N ILE A 32 13.94 11.94 5.35
CA ILE A 32 14.59 11.60 6.62
C ILE A 32 13.51 11.14 7.58
N ASP A 33 13.64 9.91 8.09
CA ASP A 33 12.66 9.26 8.97
C ASP A 33 11.21 9.31 8.42
N GLY A 34 11.07 9.18 7.10
CA GLY A 34 9.78 9.18 6.40
C GLY A 34 9.22 10.57 6.08
N THR A 35 9.82 11.64 6.60
CA THR A 35 9.38 13.02 6.36
C THR A 35 10.23 13.69 5.27
N MET A 36 9.57 14.46 4.39
CA MET A 36 10.24 15.23 3.33
C MET A 36 10.80 16.53 3.88
N LYS A 37 12.10 16.76 3.71
CA LYS A 37 12.80 17.98 4.15
C LYS A 37 13.47 18.67 2.97
N VAL A 38 13.12 19.93 2.72
CA VAL A 38 13.77 20.76 1.71
C VAL A 38 15.22 21.02 2.09
N GLN A 39 16.13 20.99 1.11
CA GLN A 39 17.54 21.29 1.31
C GLN A 39 17.81 22.74 0.86
N ASP A 40 17.83 23.66 1.81
CA ASP A 40 17.83 25.09 1.54
C ASP A 40 19.15 25.63 0.99
N GLU A 41 20.24 24.92 1.27
CA GLU A 41 21.61 25.17 0.85
C GLU A 41 21.84 24.91 -0.64
N PHE A 42 20.94 24.19 -1.31
CA PHE A 42 21.02 23.93 -2.75
C PHE A 42 20.14 24.88 -3.56
N ALA A 43 20.56 25.12 -4.80
CA ALA A 43 19.81 25.91 -5.76
C ALA A 43 18.56 25.15 -6.24
N VAL A 44 17.59 25.92 -6.76
CA VAL A 44 16.47 25.37 -7.51
C VAL A 44 17.01 24.70 -8.78
N ASN A 45 16.55 23.47 -9.04
CA ASN A 45 16.97 22.73 -10.22
C ASN A 45 16.14 23.11 -11.44
N SER A 46 16.78 23.34 -12.59
CA SER A 46 16.07 23.39 -13.87
C SER A 46 15.96 21.97 -14.48
N SER A 47 15.05 21.81 -15.45
CA SER A 47 14.91 20.53 -16.16
C SER A 47 16.19 20.14 -16.90
N GLU A 48 16.89 21.12 -17.46
CA GLU A 48 18.16 20.93 -18.15
C GLU A 48 19.26 20.52 -17.17
N THR A 49 19.28 21.10 -15.95
CA THR A 49 20.23 20.73 -14.91
C THR A 49 20.04 19.28 -14.45
N ILE A 50 18.80 18.87 -14.18
CA ILE A 50 18.50 17.49 -13.77
C ILE A 50 18.83 16.52 -14.90
N MET A 51 18.44 16.84 -16.14
CA MET A 51 18.76 15.98 -17.28
C MET A 51 20.27 15.85 -17.48
N GLY A 52 21.03 16.94 -17.38
CA GLY A 52 22.49 16.89 -17.47
C GLY A 52 23.11 15.98 -16.40
N MET A 53 22.64 16.07 -15.15
CA MET A 53 23.07 15.17 -14.07
C MET A 53 22.71 13.71 -14.34
N LEU A 54 21.52 13.45 -14.88
CA LEU A 54 21.07 12.09 -15.21
C LEU A 54 21.84 11.50 -16.39
N GLU A 55 22.13 12.26 -17.45
CA GLU A 55 22.87 11.78 -18.62
C GLU A 55 24.30 11.32 -18.27
N GLU A 56 24.89 11.83 -17.18
CA GLU A 56 26.21 11.40 -16.70
C GLU A 56 26.20 10.02 -16.05
N ILE A 57 25.06 9.59 -15.48
CA ILE A 57 24.96 8.33 -14.71
C ILE A 57 24.06 7.29 -15.36
N MET A 58 23.22 7.70 -16.32
CA MET A 58 22.22 6.85 -16.95
C MET A 58 22.87 5.98 -18.03
N PRO A 59 22.74 4.64 -17.97
CA PRO A 59 23.20 3.76 -19.03
C PRO A 59 22.53 4.08 -20.38
N GLU A 60 23.21 3.84 -21.49
CA GLU A 60 22.72 4.20 -22.83
C GLU A 60 21.32 3.62 -23.15
N HIS A 61 21.05 2.39 -22.71
CA HIS A 61 19.75 1.77 -22.91
C HIS A 61 18.63 2.44 -22.10
N ASN A 62 18.90 2.86 -20.85
CA ASN A 62 17.98 3.64 -20.03
C ASN A 62 17.77 5.05 -20.60
N LEU A 63 18.79 5.66 -21.19
CA LEU A 63 18.66 6.96 -21.86
C LEU A 63 17.74 6.88 -23.07
N ASN A 64 17.88 5.82 -23.87
CA ASN A 64 16.98 5.55 -24.98
C ASN A 64 15.55 5.23 -24.50
N GLN A 65 15.41 4.49 -23.40
CA GLN A 65 14.11 4.21 -22.77
C GLN A 65 13.45 5.49 -22.29
N PHE A 66 14.15 6.32 -21.51
CA PHE A 66 13.65 7.58 -21.00
C PHE A 66 13.19 8.52 -22.11
N ARG A 67 13.97 8.62 -23.20
CA ARG A 67 13.61 9.44 -24.38
C ARG A 67 12.35 8.94 -25.10
N LYS A 68 12.03 7.66 -25.00
CA LYS A 68 10.92 7.02 -25.70
C LYS A 68 9.66 6.93 -24.85
N ASP A 69 9.82 6.47 -23.61
CA ASP A 69 8.76 6.05 -22.70
C ASP A 69 8.52 7.09 -21.58
N TRP A 70 9.42 8.08 -21.44
CA TRP A 70 9.38 9.20 -20.48
C TRP A 70 9.67 8.84 -19.01
N ASP A 71 10.07 7.60 -18.75
CA ASP A 71 10.57 7.13 -17.47
C ASP A 71 11.58 6.00 -17.62
N THR A 72 12.40 5.77 -16.59
CA THR A 72 13.34 4.64 -16.52
C THR A 72 13.80 4.40 -15.08
N ASP A 73 14.14 3.14 -14.77
CA ASP A 73 14.77 2.71 -13.51
C ASP A 73 16.14 2.09 -13.81
N PHE A 74 17.16 2.42 -13.01
CA PHE A 74 18.47 1.77 -13.07
C PHE A 74 19.21 1.88 -11.73
N ALA A 75 20.31 1.15 -11.58
CA ALA A 75 21.20 1.28 -10.43
C ALA A 75 22.43 2.15 -10.78
N TYR A 76 22.86 2.98 -9.84
CA TYR A 76 24.08 3.78 -9.90
C TYR A 76 24.94 3.51 -8.67
N GLU A 77 26.24 3.34 -8.84
CA GLU A 77 27.17 3.06 -7.75
C GLU A 77 28.19 4.18 -7.62
N VAL A 78 28.36 4.69 -6.40
CA VAL A 78 29.36 5.70 -6.07
C VAL A 78 30.42 5.05 -5.19
N GLU A 79 31.64 4.97 -5.70
CA GLU A 79 32.77 4.34 -5.02
C GLU A 79 32.99 4.96 -3.62
N GLY A 80 33.05 4.10 -2.60
CA GLY A 80 33.23 4.49 -1.20
C GLY A 80 32.01 5.16 -0.54
N LEU A 81 30.86 5.25 -1.23
CA LEU A 81 29.63 5.79 -0.66
C LEU A 81 28.52 4.72 -0.59
N GLY A 82 28.26 4.03 -1.70
CA GLY A 82 27.23 3.01 -1.78
C GLY A 82 26.54 2.95 -3.13
N ARG A 83 25.52 2.10 -3.23
CA ARG A 83 24.71 1.90 -4.42
C ARG A 83 23.37 2.59 -4.26
N PHE A 84 22.82 3.07 -5.37
CA PHE A 84 21.59 3.84 -5.41
C PHE A 84 20.67 3.29 -6.49
N ARG A 85 19.39 3.14 -6.16
CA ARG A 85 18.36 2.92 -7.17
C ARG A 85 17.86 4.27 -7.65
N VAL A 86 17.98 4.51 -8.96
CA VAL A 86 17.60 5.75 -9.62
C VAL A 86 16.33 5.49 -10.42
N ASN A 87 15.26 6.23 -10.12
CA ASN A 87 14.07 6.32 -10.96
C ASN A 87 14.04 7.73 -11.55
N ALA A 88 14.07 7.85 -12.87
CA ALA A 88 13.97 9.10 -13.61
C ALA A 88 12.66 9.14 -14.38
N PHE A 89 11.98 10.29 -14.39
CA PHE A 89 10.66 10.45 -15.00
C PHE A 89 10.43 11.90 -15.45
N ASN A 90 9.45 12.11 -16.33
CA ASN A 90 8.90 13.43 -16.61
C ASN A 90 7.62 13.70 -15.82
N ASP A 91 7.49 14.92 -15.31
CA ASP A 91 6.28 15.43 -14.68
C ASP A 91 5.84 16.77 -15.28
N ARG A 92 4.86 17.43 -14.64
CA ARG A 92 4.34 18.73 -15.12
C ARG A 92 5.36 19.87 -15.08
N TYR A 93 6.44 19.73 -14.32
CA TYR A 93 7.48 20.74 -14.13
C TYR A 93 8.71 20.46 -14.99
N GLY A 94 8.88 19.24 -15.49
CA GLY A 94 9.96 18.84 -16.37
C GLY A 94 10.53 17.48 -15.94
N VAL A 95 11.84 17.31 -16.14
CA VAL A 95 12.56 16.11 -15.71
C VAL A 95 12.62 16.07 -14.19
N GLY A 96 12.42 14.90 -13.60
CA GLY A 96 12.58 14.61 -12.19
C GLY A 96 13.27 13.27 -11.96
N THR A 97 13.83 13.10 -10.77
CA THR A 97 14.37 11.81 -10.33
C THR A 97 14.21 11.61 -8.84
N VAL A 98 13.99 10.35 -8.45
CA VAL A 98 14.13 9.88 -7.08
C VAL A 98 15.26 8.88 -7.03
N MET A 99 16.21 9.10 -6.12
CA MET A 99 17.32 8.18 -5.89
C MET A 99 17.25 7.66 -4.46
N ARG A 100 17.24 6.34 -4.31
CA ARG A 100 17.19 5.65 -3.02
C ARG A 100 18.54 5.02 -2.71
N LEU A 101 19.04 5.22 -1.49
CA LEU A 101 20.22 4.49 -1.01
C LEU A 101 19.87 3.01 -0.84
N ILE A 102 20.67 2.16 -1.48
CA ILE A 102 20.61 0.73 -1.33
C ILE A 102 21.57 0.34 -0.19
N PRO A 103 21.11 -0.34 0.88
CA PRO A 103 21.97 -0.74 1.99
C PRO A 103 23.10 -1.65 1.51
N SER A 104 24.33 -1.36 1.93
CA SER A 104 25.50 -2.21 1.65
C SER A 104 25.59 -3.42 2.58
N GLU A 105 25.12 -3.29 3.82
CA GLU A 105 25.14 -4.37 4.79
C GLU A 105 23.88 -5.24 4.68
N ILE A 106 24.08 -6.53 4.45
CA ILE A 106 22.99 -7.51 4.44
C ILE A 106 22.73 -7.95 5.88
N PRO A 107 21.54 -7.72 6.44
CA PRO A 107 21.24 -8.16 7.79
C PRO A 107 21.22 -9.69 7.89
N THR A 108 21.63 -10.20 9.04
CA THR A 108 21.57 -11.64 9.36
C THR A 108 20.12 -12.07 9.67
N LEU A 109 19.84 -13.38 9.57
CA LEU A 109 18.51 -13.92 9.92
C LEU A 109 18.11 -13.56 11.36
N ASP A 110 19.09 -13.55 12.28
CA ASP A 110 18.86 -13.26 13.70
C ASP A 110 18.59 -11.77 13.95
N GLN A 111 19.29 -10.86 13.26
CA GLN A 111 19.00 -9.42 13.31
C GLN A 111 17.60 -9.09 12.81
N LEU A 112 17.12 -9.81 11.79
CA LEU A 112 15.75 -9.69 11.29
C LEU A 112 14.71 -10.41 12.16
N SER A 113 15.14 -11.15 13.20
CA SER A 113 14.27 -11.97 14.04
C SER A 113 13.38 -12.92 13.23
N LEU A 114 13.94 -13.54 12.18
CA LEU A 114 13.19 -14.43 11.30
C LEU A 114 12.78 -15.72 12.05
N PRO A 115 11.59 -16.27 11.79
CA PRO A 115 11.21 -17.59 12.30
C PRO A 115 12.19 -18.68 11.84
N ASP A 116 12.50 -19.65 12.72
CA ASP A 116 13.47 -20.73 12.44
C ASP A 116 13.16 -21.54 11.17
N VAL A 117 11.87 -21.63 10.80
CA VAL A 117 11.44 -22.30 9.57
C VAL A 117 12.01 -21.65 8.30
N LEU A 118 12.27 -20.34 8.28
CA LEU A 118 12.96 -19.68 7.16
C LEU A 118 14.42 -20.16 7.06
N ARG A 119 15.08 -20.37 8.21
CA ARG A 119 16.44 -20.95 8.24
C ARG A 119 16.42 -22.39 7.71
N ASN A 120 15.39 -23.16 8.02
CA ASN A 120 15.24 -24.52 7.49
C ASN A 120 15.08 -24.54 5.97
N PHE A 121 14.37 -23.55 5.39
CA PHE A 121 14.27 -23.43 3.93
C PHE A 121 15.63 -23.22 3.23
N CYS A 122 16.59 -22.58 3.89
CA CYS A 122 17.94 -22.41 3.36
C CYS A 122 18.73 -23.73 3.22
N TYR A 123 18.31 -24.80 3.89
CA TYR A 123 18.97 -26.12 3.85
C TYR A 123 18.22 -27.15 2.99
N LEU A 124 17.18 -26.73 2.28
CA LEU A 124 16.51 -27.60 1.30
C LEU A 124 17.47 -27.92 0.15
N SER A 125 17.43 -29.17 -0.32
CA SER A 125 18.23 -29.58 -1.49
C SER A 125 17.60 -29.13 -2.81
N LYS A 126 16.27 -29.02 -2.85
CA LYS A 126 15.50 -28.59 -4.03
C LYS A 126 14.10 -28.11 -3.67
N GLY A 127 13.41 -27.54 -4.65
CA GLY A 127 12.01 -27.13 -4.57
C GLY A 127 11.83 -25.62 -4.59
N LEU A 128 10.58 -25.17 -4.53
CA LEU A 128 10.21 -23.76 -4.66
C LEU A 128 9.85 -23.14 -3.30
N VAL A 129 10.51 -22.05 -2.93
CA VAL A 129 10.19 -21.25 -1.74
C VAL A 129 9.82 -19.83 -2.17
N LEU A 130 8.63 -19.38 -1.76
CA LEU A 130 8.08 -18.10 -2.19
C LEU A 130 8.07 -17.09 -1.07
N MET A 131 8.59 -15.90 -1.34
CA MET A 131 8.46 -14.73 -0.46
C MET A 131 7.41 -13.79 -1.03
N THR A 132 6.37 -13.48 -0.27
CA THR A 132 5.25 -12.66 -0.74
C THR A 132 4.94 -11.52 0.19
N GLY A 133 4.20 -10.55 -0.31
CA GLY A 133 3.84 -9.33 0.42
C GLY A 133 3.81 -8.11 -0.49
N PRO A 134 3.19 -7.00 -0.04
CA PRO A 134 3.12 -5.76 -0.80
C PRO A 134 4.51 -5.16 -1.05
N THR A 135 4.60 -4.17 -1.92
CA THR A 135 5.83 -3.39 -2.12
C THR A 135 6.24 -2.72 -0.81
N GLY A 136 7.54 -2.75 -0.49
CA GLY A 136 8.06 -2.17 0.76
C GLY A 136 7.80 -3.00 2.02
N SER A 137 7.36 -4.26 1.89
CA SER A 137 7.22 -5.19 3.03
C SER A 137 8.55 -5.79 3.51
N GLY A 138 9.67 -5.57 2.81
CA GLY A 138 10.99 -6.10 3.19
C GLY A 138 11.35 -7.46 2.59
N LYS A 139 10.63 -7.92 1.55
CA LYS A 139 10.91 -9.21 0.86
C LYS A 139 12.37 -9.35 0.41
N SER A 140 12.90 -8.35 -0.29
CA SER A 140 14.27 -8.36 -0.81
C SER A 140 15.28 -8.44 0.33
N THR A 141 15.03 -7.75 1.45
CA THR A 141 15.88 -7.82 2.65
C THR A 141 15.88 -9.21 3.27
N THR A 142 14.70 -9.84 3.41
CA THR A 142 14.59 -11.20 3.94
C THR A 142 15.27 -12.22 3.02
N GLN A 143 15.06 -12.11 1.70
CA GLN A 143 15.73 -12.99 0.73
C GLN A 143 17.23 -12.79 0.71
N ALA A 144 17.73 -11.55 0.73
CA ALA A 144 19.15 -11.28 0.83
C ALA A 144 19.73 -11.90 2.11
N ALA A 145 19.06 -11.78 3.26
CA ALA A 145 19.49 -12.44 4.49
C ALA A 145 19.55 -13.97 4.33
N MET A 146 18.56 -14.58 3.68
CA MET A 146 18.53 -16.03 3.41
C MET A 146 19.66 -16.47 2.47
N ILE A 147 19.88 -15.79 1.35
CA ILE A 147 20.97 -16.08 0.42
C ILE A 147 22.33 -15.86 1.09
N ASN A 148 22.47 -14.81 1.89
CA ASN A 148 23.69 -14.56 2.65
C ASN A 148 23.95 -15.68 3.68
N HIS A 149 22.90 -16.17 4.35
CA HIS A 149 23.01 -17.32 5.24
C HIS A 149 23.48 -18.57 4.49
N ILE A 150 22.93 -18.86 3.31
CA ILE A 150 23.38 -19.96 2.44
C ILE A 150 24.86 -19.80 2.07
N ASN A 151 25.25 -18.63 1.58
CA ASN A 151 26.62 -18.30 1.18
C ASN A 151 27.67 -18.53 2.28
N HIS A 152 27.27 -18.44 3.55
CA HIS A 152 28.16 -18.67 4.69
C HIS A 152 28.14 -20.11 5.22
N ASN A 153 27.20 -20.94 4.78
CA ASN A 153 26.93 -22.26 5.38
C ASN A 153 26.89 -23.43 4.39
N ARG A 154 26.91 -23.18 3.08
CA ARG A 154 26.90 -24.20 2.01
C ARG A 154 28.04 -23.94 1.02
N ASP A 155 28.39 -24.94 0.22
CA ASP A 155 29.46 -24.89 -0.79
C ASP A 155 28.83 -25.13 -2.17
N GLU A 156 28.12 -24.13 -2.69
CA GLU A 156 27.19 -24.25 -3.82
C GLU A 156 27.28 -23.07 -4.79
N HIS A 157 26.66 -23.22 -5.96
CA HIS A 157 26.52 -22.16 -6.95
C HIS A 157 25.13 -21.51 -6.88
N ILE A 158 25.11 -20.20 -6.62
CA ILE A 158 23.90 -19.39 -6.52
C ILE A 158 23.84 -18.41 -7.70
N ILE A 159 22.72 -18.43 -8.43
CA ILE A 159 22.42 -17.42 -9.45
C ILE A 159 21.24 -16.56 -8.99
N THR A 160 21.39 -15.25 -8.98
CA THR A 160 20.28 -14.32 -8.75
C THR A 160 19.92 -13.58 -10.04
N ILE A 161 18.63 -13.38 -10.26
CA ILE A 161 18.08 -12.63 -11.40
C ILE A 161 17.18 -11.55 -10.81
N GLU A 162 17.54 -10.28 -10.96
CA GLU A 162 16.93 -9.16 -10.24
C GLU A 162 16.70 -7.95 -11.16
N ASP A 163 15.82 -7.03 -10.76
CA ASP A 163 15.47 -5.84 -11.55
C ASP A 163 15.09 -4.63 -10.65
N PRO A 164 16.07 -3.78 -10.25
CA PRO A 164 17.52 -3.99 -10.34
C PRO A 164 18.05 -4.90 -9.21
N ILE A 165 19.36 -5.14 -9.18
CA ILE A 165 20.00 -5.83 -8.03
C ILE A 165 19.92 -4.92 -6.79
N GLU A 166 19.27 -5.40 -5.72
CA GLU A 166 19.03 -4.63 -4.49
C GLU A 166 20.07 -4.94 -3.38
N PHE A 167 20.74 -6.09 -3.38
CA PHE A 167 21.81 -6.38 -2.43
C PHE A 167 22.96 -7.05 -3.15
N VAL A 168 24.19 -6.59 -2.93
CA VAL A 168 25.37 -7.22 -3.52
C VAL A 168 25.89 -8.29 -2.57
N HIS A 169 25.99 -9.51 -3.06
CA HIS A 169 26.47 -10.66 -2.31
C HIS A 169 27.92 -10.96 -2.67
N GLU A 170 28.84 -10.63 -1.78
CA GLU A 170 30.23 -11.05 -1.92
C GLU A 170 30.38 -12.57 -1.73
N PRO A 171 31.04 -13.29 -2.64
CA PRO A 171 31.29 -14.73 -2.49
C PRO A 171 32.08 -15.04 -1.21
N VAL A 172 31.58 -16.00 -0.41
CA VAL A 172 32.27 -16.46 0.82
C VAL A 172 32.58 -17.95 0.73
N ARG A 173 31.56 -18.80 0.75
CA ARG A 173 31.68 -20.24 0.48
C ARG A 173 31.02 -20.64 -0.83
N CYS A 174 29.95 -19.95 -1.19
CA CYS A 174 29.26 -20.14 -2.46
C CYS A 174 29.89 -19.31 -3.57
N LEU A 175 29.83 -19.80 -4.80
CA LEU A 175 29.95 -18.96 -5.98
C LEU A 175 28.62 -18.23 -6.18
N ILE A 176 28.65 -16.91 -6.36
CA ILE A 176 27.44 -16.12 -6.56
C ILE A 176 27.55 -15.33 -7.85
N ASN A 177 26.58 -15.50 -8.74
CA ASN A 177 26.42 -14.72 -9.95
C ASN A 177 25.09 -13.98 -9.94
N GLN A 178 25.13 -12.66 -9.80
CA GLN A 178 23.96 -11.81 -9.83
C GLN A 178 23.78 -11.20 -11.23
N ARG A 179 22.56 -11.26 -11.75
CA ARG A 179 22.21 -10.77 -13.09
C ARG A 179 21.08 -9.76 -12.99
N GLU A 180 21.36 -8.54 -13.42
CA GLU A 180 20.37 -7.49 -13.52
C GLU A 180 19.63 -7.57 -14.86
N VAL A 181 18.30 -7.60 -14.82
CA VAL A 181 17.46 -7.53 -16.02
C VAL A 181 17.64 -6.16 -16.69
N HIS A 182 17.58 -6.14 -18.01
CA HIS A 182 17.86 -4.99 -18.89
C HIS A 182 19.33 -4.57 -18.97
N ARG A 183 20.19 -4.98 -18.04
CA ARG A 183 21.64 -4.76 -18.07
C ARG A 183 22.43 -6.02 -18.49
N ASP A 184 22.32 -7.10 -17.71
CA ASP A 184 23.09 -8.34 -17.90
C ASP A 184 22.28 -9.42 -18.64
N THR A 185 20.95 -9.25 -18.70
CA THR A 185 20.02 -10.13 -19.42
C THR A 185 18.81 -9.34 -19.92
N ARG A 186 18.08 -9.87 -20.91
CA ARG A 186 16.93 -9.16 -21.52
C ARG A 186 15.60 -9.33 -20.77
N SER A 187 15.43 -10.43 -20.04
CA SER A 187 14.20 -10.74 -19.30
C SER A 187 14.47 -11.81 -18.26
N PHE A 188 13.59 -11.90 -17.25
CA PHE A 188 13.60 -12.96 -16.23
C PHE A 188 13.56 -14.36 -16.85
N ALA A 189 12.55 -14.65 -17.69
CA ALA A 189 12.42 -15.94 -18.36
C ALA A 189 13.67 -16.35 -19.17
N ARG A 190 14.29 -15.42 -19.89
CA ARG A 190 15.54 -15.71 -20.63
C ARG A 190 16.69 -16.03 -19.69
N ALA A 191 16.86 -15.22 -18.65
CA ALA A 191 17.92 -15.41 -17.66
C ALA A 191 17.79 -16.76 -16.96
N LEU A 192 16.56 -17.10 -16.54
CA LEU A 192 16.26 -18.34 -15.85
C LEU A 192 16.50 -19.58 -16.73
N ARG A 193 16.10 -19.55 -18.00
CA ARG A 193 16.44 -20.64 -18.94
C ARG A 193 17.95 -20.79 -19.18
N SER A 194 18.69 -19.69 -19.17
CA SER A 194 20.15 -19.69 -19.32
C SER A 194 20.81 -20.27 -18.08
N ALA A 195 20.34 -19.86 -16.89
CA ALA A 195 20.84 -20.31 -15.60
C ALA A 195 20.82 -21.84 -15.49
N LEU A 196 19.81 -22.53 -16.01
CA LEU A 196 19.75 -24.00 -16.03
C LEU A 196 20.91 -24.71 -16.75
N ARG A 197 21.73 -24.00 -17.53
CA ARG A 197 22.92 -24.52 -18.21
C ARG A 197 24.23 -23.96 -17.63
N GLU A 198 24.11 -23.18 -16.57
CA GLU A 198 25.22 -22.54 -15.87
C GLU A 198 25.60 -23.34 -14.60
N ASP A 199 25.07 -24.56 -14.45
CA ASP A 199 25.30 -25.47 -13.30
C ASP A 199 24.98 -24.83 -11.92
N PRO A 200 23.81 -24.19 -11.72
CA PRO A 200 23.41 -23.66 -10.42
C PRO A 200 22.89 -24.77 -9.52
N ASP A 201 23.09 -24.62 -8.21
CA ASP A 201 22.36 -25.38 -7.20
C ASP A 201 21.11 -24.60 -6.74
N ILE A 202 21.25 -23.27 -6.66
CA ILE A 202 20.23 -22.36 -6.13
C ILE A 202 19.98 -21.22 -7.12
N VAL A 203 18.70 -20.92 -7.36
CA VAL A 203 18.30 -19.79 -8.20
C VAL A 203 17.35 -18.86 -7.44
N LEU A 204 17.69 -17.57 -7.39
CA LEU A 204 16.80 -16.52 -6.91
C LEU A 204 16.19 -15.77 -8.10
N VAL A 205 14.86 -15.79 -8.19
CA VAL A 205 14.08 -15.02 -9.16
C VAL A 205 13.44 -13.84 -8.44
N GLY A 206 14.00 -12.64 -8.66
CA GLY A 206 13.65 -11.42 -7.96
C GLY A 206 12.15 -11.12 -7.99
N GLU A 207 11.47 -11.36 -9.11
CA GLU A 207 10.01 -11.33 -9.17
C GLU A 207 9.45 -12.25 -10.26
N MET A 208 8.32 -12.91 -9.97
CA MET A 208 7.61 -13.76 -10.93
C MET A 208 6.30 -13.11 -11.40
N ARG A 209 6.41 -12.12 -12.28
CA ARG A 209 5.27 -11.38 -12.83
C ARG A 209 4.56 -12.13 -13.94
N ASP A 210 5.30 -12.55 -14.96
CA ASP A 210 4.76 -13.17 -16.16
C ASP A 210 4.60 -14.69 -16.02
N LEU A 211 3.68 -15.24 -16.82
CA LEU A 211 3.34 -16.67 -16.81
C LEU A 211 4.56 -17.53 -17.15
N GLU A 212 5.38 -17.08 -18.10
CA GLU A 212 6.52 -17.82 -18.59
C GLU A 212 7.60 -17.99 -17.49
N THR A 213 7.92 -16.92 -16.76
CA THR A 213 8.85 -16.96 -15.64
C THR A 213 8.35 -17.88 -14.52
N ILE A 214 7.06 -17.85 -14.20
CA ILE A 214 6.46 -18.75 -13.20
C ILE A 214 6.58 -20.20 -13.63
N GLU A 215 6.24 -20.50 -14.87
CA GLU A 215 6.29 -21.86 -15.43
C GLU A 215 7.71 -22.43 -15.34
N ILE A 216 8.71 -21.68 -15.82
CA ILE A 216 10.12 -22.11 -15.78
C ILE A 216 10.59 -22.27 -14.33
N ALA A 217 10.18 -21.40 -13.39
CA ALA A 217 10.58 -21.51 -11.99
C ALA A 217 10.03 -22.79 -11.32
N ILE A 218 8.79 -23.16 -11.62
CA ILE A 218 8.17 -24.40 -11.13
C ILE A 218 8.90 -25.63 -11.71
N GLU A 219 9.18 -25.62 -13.02
CA GLU A 219 9.94 -26.70 -13.68
C GLU A 219 11.39 -26.79 -13.13
N THR A 220 12.03 -25.66 -12.88
CA THR A 220 13.39 -25.61 -12.31
C THR A 220 13.43 -26.23 -10.91
N ALA A 221 12.42 -25.94 -10.09
CA ALA A 221 12.25 -26.51 -8.75
C ALA A 221 11.98 -28.02 -8.79
N GLU A 222 11.21 -28.50 -9.77
CA GLU A 222 10.93 -29.93 -9.98
C GLU A 222 12.20 -30.70 -10.37
N THR A 223 12.99 -30.13 -11.28
CA THR A 223 14.18 -30.73 -11.90
C THR A 223 15.41 -30.82 -10.99
N GLY A 224 15.34 -30.38 -9.73
CA GLY A 224 16.40 -30.63 -8.74
C GLY A 224 17.03 -29.40 -8.10
N HIS A 225 16.60 -28.19 -8.46
CA HIS A 225 17.18 -26.95 -7.96
C HIS A 225 16.36 -26.39 -6.79
N LEU A 226 17.02 -25.65 -5.89
CA LEU A 226 16.30 -24.82 -4.91
C LEU A 226 16.04 -23.45 -5.53
N VAL A 227 14.76 -23.10 -5.68
CA VAL A 227 14.32 -21.85 -6.28
C VAL A 227 13.68 -20.97 -5.23
N PHE A 228 14.21 -19.75 -5.08
CA PHE A 228 13.56 -18.68 -4.35
C PHE A 228 12.87 -17.73 -5.33
N GLY A 229 11.65 -17.32 -5.03
CA GLY A 229 10.94 -16.35 -5.88
C GLY A 229 10.09 -15.37 -5.08
N THR A 230 9.79 -14.20 -5.65
CA THR A 230 8.81 -13.28 -5.06
C THR A 230 7.52 -13.13 -5.84
N LEU A 231 6.44 -12.88 -5.10
CA LEU A 231 5.15 -12.41 -5.62
C LEU A 231 4.58 -11.28 -4.74
N HIS A 232 3.56 -10.59 -5.24
CA HIS A 232 2.87 -9.49 -4.54
C HIS A 232 1.50 -9.90 -3.97
N THR A 233 1.38 -11.14 -3.49
CA THR A 233 0.22 -11.61 -2.74
C THR A 233 0.32 -11.25 -1.27
N ASN A 234 -0.84 -11.17 -0.61
CA ASN A 234 -0.93 -10.71 0.77
C ASN A 234 -1.03 -11.86 1.78
N SER A 235 -1.20 -13.11 1.35
CA SER A 235 -1.20 -14.27 2.25
C SER A 235 -0.61 -15.51 1.57
N ALA A 236 -0.11 -16.45 2.36
CA ALA A 236 0.49 -17.68 1.88
C ALA A 236 -0.52 -18.59 1.14
N PRO A 237 -1.75 -18.83 1.64
CA PRO A 237 -2.75 -19.60 0.90
C PRO A 237 -3.15 -18.96 -0.42
N THR A 238 -3.41 -17.63 -0.44
CA THR A 238 -3.82 -16.93 -1.68
C THR A 238 -2.70 -16.90 -2.73
N THR A 239 -1.45 -17.07 -2.32
CA THR A 239 -0.32 -17.20 -3.24
C THR A 239 -0.46 -18.42 -4.14
N VAL A 240 -0.90 -19.55 -3.57
CA VAL A 240 -1.10 -20.80 -4.30
C VAL A 240 -2.16 -20.59 -5.38
N ASP A 241 -3.33 -20.05 -5.01
CA ASP A 241 -4.42 -19.78 -5.95
C ASP A 241 -3.97 -18.82 -7.05
N ARG A 242 -3.29 -17.73 -6.69
CA ARG A 242 -2.87 -16.71 -7.67
C ARG A 242 -1.84 -17.21 -8.67
N ILE A 243 -1.01 -18.18 -8.31
CA ILE A 243 -0.12 -18.85 -9.27
C ILE A 243 -0.95 -19.67 -10.25
N ILE A 244 -1.88 -20.50 -9.76
CA ILE A 244 -2.71 -21.37 -10.59
C ILE A 244 -3.60 -20.55 -11.54
N ASP A 245 -4.22 -19.48 -11.03
CA ASP A 245 -5.16 -18.64 -11.77
C ASP A 245 -4.53 -17.84 -12.91
N LYS A 246 -3.20 -17.70 -12.94
CA LYS A 246 -2.50 -17.11 -14.08
C LYS A 246 -2.54 -18.02 -15.32
N PHE A 247 -2.70 -19.33 -15.14
CA PHE A 247 -2.68 -20.28 -16.25
C PHE A 247 -4.08 -20.48 -16.86
N PRO A 248 -4.15 -20.71 -18.18
CA PRO A 248 -5.38 -21.14 -18.85
C PRO A 248 -6.03 -22.35 -18.17
N ALA A 249 -7.37 -22.39 -18.16
CA ALA A 249 -8.15 -23.39 -17.39
C ALA A 249 -7.80 -24.85 -17.73
N ASP A 250 -7.44 -25.13 -18.98
CA ASP A 250 -7.01 -26.44 -19.46
C ASP A 250 -5.64 -26.88 -18.91
N ARG A 251 -4.79 -25.92 -18.52
CA ARG A 251 -3.46 -26.17 -17.93
C ARG A 251 -3.45 -26.16 -16.40
N GLN A 252 -4.47 -25.62 -15.75
CA GLN A 252 -4.48 -25.45 -14.29
C GLN A 252 -4.31 -26.77 -13.50
N ASN A 253 -4.89 -27.87 -13.97
CA ASN A 253 -4.75 -29.17 -13.29
C ASN A 253 -3.31 -29.71 -13.35
N GLN A 254 -2.62 -29.48 -14.47
CA GLN A 254 -1.20 -29.82 -14.61
C GLN A 254 -0.36 -28.96 -13.66
N ILE A 255 -0.63 -27.65 -13.60
CA ILE A 255 0.10 -26.73 -12.71
C ILE A 255 -0.15 -27.04 -11.23
N ARG A 256 -1.37 -27.40 -10.84
CA ARG A 256 -1.67 -27.90 -9.48
C ARG A 256 -0.82 -29.11 -9.13
N SER A 257 -0.65 -30.04 -10.07
CA SER A 257 0.17 -31.23 -9.88
C SER A 257 1.64 -30.87 -9.67
N LEU A 258 2.21 -30.08 -10.59
CA LEU A 258 3.60 -29.62 -10.51
C LEU A 258 3.87 -28.80 -9.24
N LEU A 259 2.97 -27.88 -8.89
CA LEU A 259 3.11 -27.03 -7.72
C LEU A 259 3.00 -27.85 -6.42
N GLY A 260 2.09 -28.83 -6.37
CA GLY A 260 1.96 -29.73 -5.22
C GLY A 260 3.21 -30.59 -4.97
N ASP A 261 3.98 -30.89 -6.01
CA ASP A 261 5.21 -31.70 -5.91
C ASP A 261 6.48 -30.84 -5.70
N SER A 262 6.49 -29.59 -6.19
CA SER A 262 7.68 -28.71 -6.15
C SER A 262 7.69 -27.67 -5.03
N LEU A 263 6.53 -27.13 -4.63
CA LEU A 263 6.44 -26.08 -3.61
C LEU A 263 6.83 -26.63 -2.23
N GLN A 264 7.75 -25.93 -1.55
CA GLN A 264 8.24 -26.29 -0.21
C GLN A 264 7.68 -25.35 0.85
N GLY A 265 7.47 -24.09 0.50
CA GLY A 265 6.88 -23.13 1.42
C GLY A 265 6.55 -21.79 0.80
N VAL A 266 5.67 -21.07 1.48
CA VAL A 266 5.30 -19.68 1.16
C VAL A 266 5.38 -18.87 2.44
N VAL A 267 6.13 -17.78 2.38
CA VAL A 267 6.31 -16.82 3.47
C VAL A 267 5.70 -15.51 3.01
N ALA A 268 4.56 -15.12 3.57
CA ALA A 268 3.99 -13.80 3.36
C ALA A 268 4.49 -12.85 4.45
N GLN A 269 4.88 -11.64 4.06
CA GLN A 269 5.50 -10.65 4.94
C GLN A 269 4.77 -9.31 4.89
N THR A 270 4.61 -8.69 6.06
CA THR A 270 4.16 -7.30 6.20
C THR A 270 5.00 -6.57 7.24
N LEU A 271 5.17 -5.26 7.10
CA LEU A 271 5.84 -4.43 8.10
C LEU A 271 4.81 -3.68 8.95
N CYS A 272 4.94 -3.83 10.25
CA CYS A 272 4.16 -3.17 11.28
C CYS A 272 4.97 -2.05 11.93
N LYS A 273 4.31 -0.96 12.32
CA LYS A 273 4.92 0.07 13.17
C LYS A 273 5.22 -0.51 14.55
N GLN A 274 6.45 -0.36 15.00
CA GLN A 274 6.87 -0.87 16.30
C GLN A 274 6.65 0.17 17.41
N ILE A 275 6.21 -0.28 18.59
CA ILE A 275 6.17 0.52 19.80
C ILE A 275 7.61 0.88 20.19
N GLY A 276 7.88 2.18 20.37
CA GLY A 276 9.24 2.69 20.63
C GLY A 276 10.00 3.13 19.38
N GLY A 277 9.37 3.09 18.20
CA GLY A 277 9.95 3.56 16.94
C GLY A 277 10.48 2.42 16.06
N GLY A 278 10.63 2.70 14.77
CA GLY A 278 11.03 1.70 13.78
C GLY A 278 9.87 0.81 13.28
N ARG A 279 10.24 -0.31 12.66
CA ARG A 279 9.31 -1.27 12.07
C ARG A 279 9.74 -2.69 12.41
N ILE A 280 8.75 -3.57 12.58
CA ILE A 280 8.96 -5.01 12.78
C ILE A 280 8.22 -5.78 11.68
N ALA A 281 8.82 -6.86 11.20
CA ALA A 281 8.18 -7.74 10.23
C ALA A 281 7.27 -8.74 10.94
N ALA A 282 6.05 -8.89 10.42
CA ALA A 282 5.16 -9.99 10.73
C ALA A 282 5.16 -10.97 9.56
N PHE A 283 5.25 -12.26 9.87
CA PHE A 283 5.33 -13.34 8.89
C PHE A 283 4.13 -14.27 9.02
N GLU A 284 3.55 -14.64 7.89
CA GLU A 284 2.69 -15.82 7.76
C GLU A 284 3.47 -16.88 6.99
N VAL A 285 3.58 -18.07 7.56
CA VAL A 285 4.42 -19.13 7.01
C VAL A 285 3.59 -20.38 6.76
N LEU A 286 3.54 -20.77 5.49
CA LEU A 286 3.02 -22.05 5.02
C LEU A 286 4.20 -22.96 4.69
N VAL A 287 4.26 -24.12 5.33
CA VAL A 287 5.16 -25.21 4.95
C VAL A 287 4.35 -26.24 4.17
N VAL A 288 4.82 -26.67 3.00
CA VAL A 288 4.09 -27.65 2.19
C VAL A 288 4.38 -29.06 2.69
N ASN A 289 3.50 -29.56 3.56
CA ASN A 289 3.50 -30.96 3.97
C ASN A 289 2.62 -31.81 3.02
N VAL A 290 2.53 -33.12 3.28
CA VAL A 290 1.74 -34.06 2.47
C VAL A 290 0.27 -33.64 2.33
N ALA A 291 -0.34 -33.08 3.40
CA ALA A 291 -1.73 -32.64 3.38
C ALA A 291 -1.92 -31.39 2.51
N VAL A 292 -1.03 -30.39 2.66
CA VAL A 292 -1.04 -29.19 1.81
C VAL A 292 -0.83 -29.57 0.35
N ALA A 293 0.16 -30.40 0.03
CA ALA A 293 0.40 -30.89 -1.32
C ALA A 293 -0.83 -31.58 -1.94
N SER A 294 -1.52 -32.44 -1.19
CA SER A 294 -2.79 -33.06 -1.62
C SER A 294 -3.87 -32.02 -1.89
N HIS A 295 -4.04 -31.04 -1.00
CA HIS A 295 -5.03 -29.98 -1.19
C HIS A 295 -4.74 -29.10 -2.41
N ILE A 296 -3.47 -28.83 -2.72
CA ILE A 296 -3.08 -28.14 -3.95
C ILE A 296 -3.49 -28.95 -5.18
N ARG A 297 -3.14 -30.25 -5.21
CA ARG A 297 -3.45 -31.15 -6.34
C ARG A 297 -4.95 -31.31 -6.58
N GLU A 298 -5.74 -31.38 -5.52
CA GLU A 298 -7.19 -31.53 -5.57
C GLU A 298 -7.95 -30.21 -5.76
N GLY A 299 -7.25 -29.07 -5.78
CA GLY A 299 -7.87 -27.74 -5.88
C GLY A 299 -8.68 -27.35 -4.65
N LYS A 300 -8.35 -27.89 -3.48
CA LYS A 300 -9.00 -27.62 -2.17
C LYS A 300 -8.17 -26.65 -1.34
N THR A 301 -7.65 -25.59 -1.96
CA THR A 301 -6.77 -24.59 -1.33
C THR A 301 -7.43 -23.85 -0.16
N TYR A 302 -8.77 -23.73 -0.16
CA TYR A 302 -9.54 -23.19 0.95
C TYR A 302 -9.39 -23.98 2.28
N LEU A 303 -8.90 -25.22 2.26
CA LEU A 303 -8.61 -26.01 3.46
C LEU A 303 -7.21 -25.74 4.05
N ILE A 304 -6.31 -25.10 3.30
CA ILE A 304 -4.93 -24.83 3.74
C ILE A 304 -4.86 -24.02 5.05
N PRO A 305 -5.68 -22.97 5.27
CA PRO A 305 -5.64 -22.22 6.53
C PRO A 305 -5.85 -23.10 7.78
N SER A 306 -6.77 -24.06 7.74
CA SER A 306 -7.00 -25.00 8.86
C SER A 306 -5.81 -25.93 9.08
N VAL A 307 -5.12 -26.34 8.01
CA VAL A 307 -3.88 -27.12 8.12
C VAL A 307 -2.77 -26.30 8.77
N MET A 308 -2.64 -25.02 8.43
CA MET A 308 -1.66 -24.12 9.05
C MET A 308 -1.89 -23.97 10.56
N GLN A 309 -3.14 -23.76 10.97
CA GLN A 309 -3.51 -23.65 12.39
C GLN A 309 -3.20 -24.92 13.20
N THR A 310 -3.37 -26.09 12.59
CA THR A 310 -3.15 -27.39 13.26
C THR A 310 -1.72 -27.91 13.16
N SER A 311 -0.90 -27.35 12.26
CA SER A 311 0.48 -27.80 11.97
C SER A 311 1.56 -26.84 12.47
N ARG A 312 1.29 -26.09 13.55
CA ARG A 312 2.24 -25.12 14.14
C ARG A 312 3.59 -25.72 14.52
N SER A 313 3.64 -27.01 14.88
CA SER A 313 4.88 -27.72 15.20
C SER A 313 5.87 -27.81 14.03
N LEU A 314 5.40 -27.65 12.79
CA LEU A 314 6.25 -27.58 11.59
C LEU A 314 6.75 -26.15 11.31
N GLY A 315 6.47 -25.19 12.19
CA GLY A 315 6.77 -23.77 11.99
C GLY A 315 5.72 -23.04 11.14
N MET A 316 4.55 -23.64 10.90
CA MET A 316 3.45 -22.93 10.24
C MET A 316 2.84 -21.90 11.19
N GLN A 317 2.49 -20.74 10.67
CA GLN A 317 1.81 -19.68 11.43
C GLN A 317 0.94 -18.83 10.50
N THR A 318 -0.25 -18.45 10.95
CA THR A 318 -1.13 -17.50 10.25
C THR A 318 -0.74 -16.06 10.58
N PHE A 319 -1.15 -15.09 9.75
CA PHE A 319 -0.94 -13.68 10.08
C PHE A 319 -1.61 -13.28 11.40
N SER A 320 -2.84 -13.72 11.65
CA SER A 320 -3.57 -13.36 12.88
C SER A 320 -2.87 -13.87 14.13
N ASP A 321 -2.30 -15.08 14.07
CA ASP A 321 -1.48 -15.64 15.15
C ASP A 321 -0.22 -14.80 15.39
N GLU A 322 0.54 -14.50 14.34
CA GLU A 322 1.79 -13.73 14.46
C GLU A 322 1.54 -12.30 14.94
N LEU A 323 0.56 -11.61 14.38
CA LEU A 323 0.20 -10.24 14.79
C LEU A 323 -0.27 -10.22 16.25
N THR A 324 -1.07 -11.19 16.67
CA THR A 324 -1.45 -11.34 18.09
C THR A 324 -0.23 -11.57 18.98
N ASN A 325 0.69 -12.44 18.55
CA ASN A 325 1.93 -12.69 19.28
C ASN A 325 2.78 -11.42 19.43
N LEU A 326 2.87 -10.59 18.39
CA LEU A 326 3.60 -9.31 18.45
C LEU A 326 2.93 -8.31 19.41
N VAL A 327 1.59 -8.28 19.45
CA VAL A 327 0.84 -7.48 20.44
C VAL A 327 1.11 -7.97 21.86
N LEU A 328 1.02 -9.28 22.11
CA LEU A 328 1.26 -9.87 23.43
C LEU A 328 2.70 -9.65 23.92
N LYS A 329 3.67 -9.60 23.00
CA LYS A 329 5.07 -9.24 23.28
C LYS A 329 5.30 -7.73 23.46
N GLY A 330 4.26 -6.90 23.35
CA GLY A 330 4.34 -5.45 23.46
C GLY A 330 5.15 -4.79 22.34
N LYS A 331 5.23 -5.42 21.16
CA LYS A 331 6.01 -4.92 20.02
C LYS A 331 5.20 -4.00 19.11
N ILE A 332 3.90 -4.26 18.97
CA ILE A 332 2.97 -3.46 18.15
C ILE A 332 1.68 -3.19 18.94
N THR A 333 0.92 -2.17 18.55
CA THR A 333 -0.38 -1.88 19.18
C THR A 333 -1.48 -2.79 18.63
N ILE A 334 -2.61 -2.90 19.34
CA ILE A 334 -3.77 -3.66 18.88
C ILE A 334 -4.33 -3.05 17.59
N GLU A 335 -4.34 -1.70 17.49
CA GLU A 335 -4.81 -1.04 16.27
C GLU A 335 -3.92 -1.36 15.07
N GLU A 336 -2.59 -1.34 15.25
CA GLU A 336 -1.66 -1.68 14.17
C GLU A 336 -1.83 -3.13 13.70
N ALA A 337 -1.98 -4.07 14.65
CA ALA A 337 -2.28 -5.47 14.33
C ALA A 337 -3.58 -5.58 13.49
N TYR A 338 -4.65 -4.93 13.94
CA TYR A 338 -5.92 -4.93 13.24
C TYR A 338 -5.82 -4.27 11.86
N ILE A 339 -5.15 -3.12 11.71
CA ILE A 339 -4.96 -2.42 10.43
C ILE A 339 -4.18 -3.28 9.44
N LYS A 340 -3.15 -4.01 9.90
CA LYS A 340 -2.26 -4.83 9.06
C LYS A 340 -2.81 -6.20 8.72
N ALA A 341 -3.76 -6.72 9.50
CA ALA A 341 -4.38 -8.01 9.24
C ALA A 341 -5.06 -8.07 7.85
N VAL A 342 -4.89 -9.19 7.15
CA VAL A 342 -5.54 -9.44 5.85
C VAL A 342 -7.02 -9.74 6.04
N ASP A 343 -7.33 -10.62 6.99
CA ASP A 343 -8.69 -10.96 7.40
C ASP A 343 -9.01 -10.26 8.74
N LYS A 344 -9.88 -9.26 8.68
CA LYS A 344 -10.26 -8.47 9.87
C LYS A 344 -11.08 -9.28 10.85
N GLU A 345 -11.89 -10.21 10.36
CA GLU A 345 -12.79 -10.99 11.21
C GLU A 345 -12.00 -12.09 11.94
N ASP A 346 -11.10 -12.78 11.25
CA ASP A 346 -10.19 -13.74 11.88
C ASP A 346 -9.28 -13.05 12.91
N MET A 347 -8.76 -11.86 12.59
CA MET A 347 -7.99 -11.05 13.54
C MET A 347 -8.80 -10.66 14.78
N ARG A 348 -10.06 -10.21 14.57
CA ARG A 348 -10.99 -9.84 15.65
C ARG A 348 -11.18 -11.00 16.62
N VAL A 349 -11.56 -12.16 16.07
CA VAL A 349 -11.77 -13.40 16.84
C VAL A 349 -10.49 -13.84 17.56
N THR A 350 -9.34 -13.76 16.89
CA THR A 350 -8.06 -14.19 17.47
C THR A 350 -7.64 -13.29 18.64
N LEU A 351 -7.82 -11.97 18.53
CA LEU A 351 -7.54 -11.01 19.62
C LEU A 351 -8.47 -11.22 20.81
N GLU A 352 -9.78 -11.35 20.56
CA GLU A 352 -10.78 -11.61 21.59
C GLU A 352 -10.52 -12.92 22.35
N ASN A 353 -10.12 -13.98 21.64
CA ASN A 353 -9.73 -15.25 22.24
C ASN A 353 -8.52 -15.14 23.19
N HIS A 354 -7.66 -14.13 22.99
CA HIS A 354 -6.54 -13.82 23.87
C HIS A 354 -6.87 -12.76 24.93
N GLY A 355 -8.15 -12.36 25.05
CA GLY A 355 -8.62 -11.37 26.02
C GLY A 355 -8.20 -9.94 25.70
N LEU A 356 -7.86 -9.64 24.44
CA LEU A 356 -7.47 -8.31 23.98
C LEU A 356 -8.70 -7.56 23.47
N SER A 357 -8.99 -6.41 24.08
CA SER A 357 -10.14 -5.58 23.72
C SER A 357 -9.92 -4.79 22.43
N LEU A 358 -10.99 -4.57 21.67
CA LEU A 358 -11.01 -3.82 20.42
C LEU A 358 -11.74 -2.49 20.56
N ASP A 359 -11.74 -1.90 21.76
CA ASP A 359 -12.48 -0.67 22.09
C ASP A 359 -12.20 0.48 21.12
N PHE A 360 -11.00 0.53 20.52
CA PHE A 360 -10.63 1.52 19.51
C PHE A 360 -11.49 1.47 18.23
N LEU A 361 -12.19 0.36 17.95
CA LEU A 361 -13.16 0.28 16.83
C LEU A 361 -14.47 0.99 17.15
N ASP A 362 -14.83 1.07 18.44
CA ASP A 362 -16.02 1.76 18.93
C ASP A 362 -15.74 3.25 19.22
N GLU A 363 -14.46 3.62 19.38
CA GLU A 363 -14.00 5.01 19.44
C GLU A 363 -14.18 5.70 18.09
N ARG A 364 -15.34 6.34 17.89
CA ARG A 364 -15.43 7.42 16.90
C ARG A 364 -14.38 8.48 17.28
N PRO A 365 -13.56 8.98 16.34
CA PRO A 365 -12.69 10.10 16.65
C PRO A 365 -13.55 11.21 17.26
N ALA A 366 -13.11 11.76 18.39
CA ALA A 366 -13.82 12.86 19.02
C ALA A 366 -14.06 13.95 17.97
N PRO A 367 -15.30 14.46 17.82
CA PRO A 367 -15.57 15.50 16.84
C PRO A 367 -14.59 16.65 17.07
N VAL A 368 -13.86 17.03 16.02
CA VAL A 368 -12.98 18.20 16.05
C VAL A 368 -13.85 19.39 16.46
N ASP A 369 -13.44 20.11 17.50
CA ASP A 369 -14.17 21.30 17.96
C ASP A 369 -14.06 22.39 16.90
N ARG A 370 -15.06 22.45 16.01
CA ARG A 370 -15.19 23.45 14.95
C ARG A 370 -16.04 24.65 15.39
N THR A 371 -16.21 24.86 16.71
CA THR A 371 -17.09 25.93 17.23
C THR A 371 -16.69 27.30 16.68
N ASP A 372 -15.40 27.65 16.71
CA ASP A 372 -14.92 28.95 16.24
C ASP A 372 -15.09 29.14 14.71
N GLU A 373 -14.82 28.10 13.93
CA GLU A 373 -14.97 28.11 12.47
C GLU A 373 -16.44 28.32 12.06
N VAL A 374 -17.35 27.52 12.64
CA VAL A 374 -18.79 27.62 12.38
C VAL A 374 -19.33 28.96 12.86
N GLN A 375 -18.90 29.43 14.04
CA GLN A 375 -19.33 30.71 14.59
C GLN A 375 -18.87 31.89 13.72
N GLY A 376 -17.65 31.83 13.18
CA GLY A 376 -17.14 32.80 12.21
C GLY A 376 -18.02 32.86 10.96
N PHE A 377 -18.32 31.70 10.36
CA PHE A 377 -19.15 31.62 9.16
C PHE A 377 -20.59 32.12 9.40
N LEU A 378 -21.20 31.77 10.55
CA LEU A 378 -22.50 32.29 10.95
C LEU A 378 -22.51 33.82 11.12
N ASN A 379 -21.41 34.40 11.61
CA ASN A 379 -21.29 35.85 11.77
C ASN A 379 -21.21 36.56 10.40
N GLU A 380 -20.47 36.00 9.44
CA GLU A 380 -20.39 36.50 8.08
C GLU A 380 -21.76 36.47 7.39
N LEU A 381 -22.44 35.32 7.41
CA LEU A 381 -23.78 35.18 6.81
C LEU A 381 -24.80 36.13 7.45
N ARG A 382 -24.74 36.33 8.78
CA ARG A 382 -25.59 37.31 9.48
C ARG A 382 -25.25 38.75 9.10
N ALA A 383 -23.99 39.07 8.85
CA ALA A 383 -23.58 40.40 8.37
C ALA A 383 -24.10 40.63 6.95
N SER A 384 -23.90 39.69 6.03
CA SER A 384 -24.43 39.74 4.67
C SER A 384 -25.96 39.87 4.65
N LEU A 385 -26.66 39.18 5.56
CA LEU A 385 -28.11 39.29 5.67
C LEU A 385 -28.59 40.66 6.17
N LYS A 386 -27.79 41.37 6.98
CA LYS A 386 -28.11 42.76 7.37
C LYS A 386 -28.01 43.72 6.18
N GLU A 387 -27.03 43.51 5.31
CA GLU A 387 -26.83 44.32 4.10
C GLU A 387 -27.89 44.01 3.03
N SER A 388 -28.28 42.75 2.87
CA SER A 388 -29.26 42.29 1.89
C SER A 388 -30.36 41.40 2.52
N PRO A 389 -31.33 41.97 3.25
CA PRO A 389 -32.29 41.20 4.06
C PRO A 389 -33.26 40.29 3.30
N ASN A 390 -33.36 40.46 1.98
CA ASN A 390 -34.26 39.70 1.10
C ASN A 390 -33.51 38.96 0.00
N ASP A 391 -32.20 38.72 0.16
CA ASP A 391 -31.47 37.84 -0.72
C ASP A 391 -31.82 36.36 -0.41
N PRO A 392 -32.47 35.63 -1.34
CA PRO A 392 -32.84 34.23 -1.10
C PRO A 392 -31.63 33.30 -0.91
N HIS A 393 -30.46 33.60 -1.48
CA HIS A 393 -29.27 32.76 -1.34
C HIS A 393 -28.66 32.87 0.06
N VAL A 394 -28.48 34.09 0.56
CA VAL A 394 -27.97 34.32 1.92
C VAL A 394 -28.92 33.74 2.98
N LEU A 395 -30.24 33.87 2.76
CA LEU A 395 -31.26 33.25 3.63
C LEU A 395 -31.20 31.72 3.60
N ASN A 396 -30.97 31.13 2.42
CA ASN A 396 -30.81 29.70 2.24
C ASN A 396 -29.56 29.18 2.95
N ASP A 397 -28.41 29.81 2.75
CA ASP A 397 -27.13 29.34 3.27
C ASP A 397 -27.10 29.45 4.80
N LEU A 398 -27.61 30.55 5.37
CA LEU A 398 -27.75 30.69 6.82
C LEU A 398 -28.70 29.65 7.41
N ALA A 399 -29.81 29.35 6.73
CA ALA A 399 -30.74 28.32 7.17
C ALA A 399 -30.13 26.92 7.12
N TRP A 400 -29.32 26.63 6.09
CA TRP A 400 -28.61 25.37 5.94
C TRP A 400 -27.66 25.16 7.12
N VAL A 401 -26.76 26.11 7.37
CA VAL A 401 -25.76 26.00 8.45
C VAL A 401 -26.42 25.85 9.82
N LEU A 402 -27.47 26.65 10.12
CA LEU A 402 -28.20 26.56 11.39
C LEU A 402 -28.93 25.22 11.59
N ALA A 403 -29.23 24.50 10.50
CA ALA A 403 -29.89 23.20 10.55
C ALA A 403 -28.91 22.01 10.54
N THR A 404 -27.76 22.15 9.87
CA THR A 404 -26.84 21.03 9.60
C THR A 404 -25.56 21.03 10.43
N THR A 405 -25.20 22.14 11.08
CA THR A 405 -23.90 22.22 11.77
C THR A 405 -23.72 21.09 12.79
N PRO A 406 -22.52 20.48 12.86
CA PRO A 406 -22.22 19.44 13.83
C PRO A 406 -22.11 20.00 15.26
N VAL A 407 -22.03 21.33 15.42
CA VAL A 407 -21.91 22.01 16.71
C VAL A 407 -23.29 22.25 17.32
N ASP A 408 -23.66 21.42 18.30
CA ASP A 408 -24.98 21.41 18.94
C ASP A 408 -25.39 22.77 19.53
N SER A 409 -24.45 23.52 20.13
CA SER A 409 -24.71 24.84 20.74
C SER A 409 -25.06 25.93 19.73
N LEU A 410 -24.69 25.75 18.46
CA LEU A 410 -24.91 26.71 17.38
C LEU A 410 -26.08 26.34 16.47
N ARG A 411 -26.63 25.12 16.59
CA ARG A 411 -27.82 24.70 15.84
C ARG A 411 -29.07 25.43 16.33
N ASN A 412 -29.91 25.84 15.38
CA ASN A 412 -31.21 26.45 15.67
C ASN A 412 -32.24 26.11 14.59
N GLY A 413 -32.85 24.93 14.68
CA GLY A 413 -33.88 24.49 13.72
C GLY A 413 -35.06 25.44 13.60
N ARG A 414 -35.45 26.14 14.67
CA ARG A 414 -36.57 27.11 14.63
C ARG A 414 -36.23 28.35 13.80
N GLU A 415 -35.01 28.86 13.94
CA GLU A 415 -34.51 29.99 13.13
C GLU A 415 -34.28 29.56 11.69
N ALA A 416 -33.68 28.39 11.48
CA ALA A 416 -33.47 27.80 10.17
C ALA A 416 -34.78 27.67 9.38
N VAL A 417 -35.86 27.17 10.00
CA VAL A 417 -37.18 27.06 9.34
C VAL A 417 -37.68 28.44 8.89
N LYS A 418 -37.59 29.47 9.74
CA LYS A 418 -38.05 30.83 9.38
C LYS A 418 -37.29 31.40 8.19
N LEU A 419 -35.97 31.21 8.17
CA LEU A 419 -35.10 31.69 7.10
C LEU A 419 -35.34 30.92 5.79
N ALA A 420 -35.45 29.60 5.86
CA ALA A 420 -35.73 28.74 4.71
C ALA A 420 -37.13 28.99 4.12
N GLU A 421 -38.17 29.17 4.95
CA GLU A 421 -39.52 29.54 4.48
C GLU A 421 -39.50 30.89 3.74
N LYS A 422 -38.71 31.85 4.25
CA LYS A 422 -38.54 33.14 3.59
C LYS A 422 -37.80 33.00 2.25
N ALA A 423 -36.75 32.19 2.18
CA ALA A 423 -36.01 31.90 0.94
C ALA A 423 -36.92 31.22 -0.11
N VAL A 424 -37.69 30.20 0.28
CA VAL A 424 -38.66 29.52 -0.60
C VAL A 424 -39.74 30.48 -1.09
N LYS A 425 -40.24 31.39 -0.24
CA LYS A 425 -41.22 32.40 -0.64
C LYS A 425 -40.65 33.37 -1.68
N LEU A 426 -39.42 33.83 -1.51
CA LEU A 426 -38.76 34.76 -2.42
C LEU A 426 -38.43 34.12 -3.78
N THR A 427 -38.03 32.84 -3.78
CA THR A 427 -37.81 32.04 -5.00
C THR A 427 -39.11 31.51 -5.62
N LYS A 428 -40.26 31.79 -4.98
CA LYS A 428 -41.60 31.26 -5.34
C LYS A 428 -41.62 29.73 -5.44
N GLY A 429 -40.79 29.05 -4.65
CA GLY A 429 -40.64 27.59 -4.66
C GLY A 429 -40.14 27.03 -5.98
N LYS A 430 -39.38 27.80 -6.76
CA LYS A 430 -38.83 27.37 -8.06
C LYS A 430 -37.38 26.88 -8.00
N GLU A 431 -36.78 26.83 -6.81
CA GLU A 431 -35.41 26.38 -6.60
C GLU A 431 -35.36 25.12 -5.75
N ALA A 432 -34.76 24.07 -6.30
CA ALA A 432 -34.63 22.78 -5.61
C ALA A 432 -33.77 22.90 -4.34
N GLY A 433 -32.73 23.74 -4.36
CA GLY A 433 -31.88 24.01 -3.19
C GLY A 433 -32.66 24.61 -2.03
N ALA A 434 -33.46 25.65 -2.27
CA ALA A 434 -34.28 26.28 -1.23
C ALA A 434 -35.31 25.31 -0.60
N LEU A 435 -35.91 24.43 -1.42
CA LEU A 435 -36.84 23.41 -0.94
C LEU A 435 -36.15 22.33 -0.12
N ASP A 436 -34.94 21.93 -0.50
CA ASP A 436 -34.15 20.95 0.25
C ASP A 436 -33.71 21.50 1.61
N THR A 437 -33.20 22.73 1.65
CA THR A 437 -32.85 23.44 2.89
C THR A 437 -34.05 23.56 3.82
N LEU A 438 -35.25 23.84 3.29
CA LEU A 438 -36.47 23.86 4.09
C LEU A 438 -36.81 22.47 4.66
N GLY A 439 -36.61 21.41 3.87
CA GLY A 439 -36.76 20.04 4.34
C GLY A 439 -35.80 19.69 5.48
N VAL A 440 -34.53 20.05 5.34
CA VAL A 440 -33.48 19.87 6.35
C VAL A 440 -33.79 20.67 7.63
N ALA A 441 -34.22 21.92 7.50
CA ALA A 441 -34.62 22.76 8.63
C ALA A 441 -35.81 22.18 9.41
N TYR A 442 -36.81 21.63 8.70
CA TYR A 442 -37.94 20.96 9.35
C TYR A 442 -37.53 19.66 10.05
N ALA A 443 -36.57 18.91 9.50
CA ALA A 443 -36.03 17.72 10.17
C ALA A 443 -35.35 18.11 11.49
N GLU A 444 -34.54 19.18 11.48
CA GLU A 444 -33.89 19.68 12.70
C GLU A 444 -34.90 20.22 13.73
N ALA A 445 -36.00 20.83 13.27
CA ALA A 445 -37.08 21.27 14.14
C ALA A 445 -38.00 20.10 14.63
N GLY A 446 -37.69 18.85 14.30
CA GLY A 446 -38.44 17.65 14.70
C GLY A 446 -39.71 17.37 13.88
N SER A 447 -39.93 18.12 12.80
CA SER A 447 -41.10 18.01 11.91
C SER A 447 -40.82 17.13 10.68
N TYR A 448 -40.47 15.86 10.90
CA TYR A 448 -40.07 14.92 9.85
C TYR A 448 -41.10 14.72 8.73
N ARG A 449 -42.40 14.84 9.04
CA ARG A 449 -43.46 14.80 8.01
C ARG A 449 -43.28 15.89 6.96
N ARG A 450 -43.00 17.12 7.39
CA ARG A 450 -42.73 18.26 6.50
C ARG A 450 -41.37 18.14 5.84
N ALA A 451 -40.36 17.61 6.54
CA ALA A 451 -39.05 17.34 5.97
C ALA A 451 -39.14 16.42 4.74
N VAL A 452 -39.86 15.29 4.88
CA VAL A 452 -40.10 14.34 3.78
C VAL A 452 -40.86 14.99 2.63
N GLU A 453 -41.86 15.82 2.92
CA GLU A 453 -42.66 16.53 1.92
C GLU A 453 -41.79 17.46 1.06
N TYR A 454 -41.04 18.37 1.68
CA TYR A 454 -40.24 19.37 0.97
C TYR A 454 -39.01 18.78 0.28
N THR A 455 -38.32 17.80 0.89
CA THR A 455 -37.20 17.10 0.24
C THR A 455 -37.67 16.26 -0.95
N ARG A 456 -38.89 15.70 -0.91
CA ARG A 456 -39.48 15.03 -2.08
C ARG A 456 -39.79 16.02 -3.21
N GLN A 457 -40.39 17.18 -2.89
CA GLN A 457 -40.62 18.24 -3.88
C GLN A 457 -39.30 18.72 -4.52
N ALA A 458 -38.24 18.88 -3.74
CA ALA A 458 -36.91 19.21 -4.25
C ALA A 458 -36.36 18.13 -5.19
N LEU A 459 -36.53 16.84 -4.85
CA LEU A 459 -36.10 15.70 -5.67
C LEU A 459 -36.85 15.62 -7.00
N ASP A 460 -38.17 15.81 -6.98
CA ASP A 460 -38.99 15.80 -8.19
C ASP A 460 -38.60 16.95 -9.11
N MET A 461 -38.38 18.15 -8.56
CA MET A 461 -37.89 19.30 -9.33
C MET A 461 -36.48 19.09 -9.88
N ALA A 462 -35.57 18.48 -9.11
CA ALA A 462 -34.22 18.18 -9.57
C ALA A 462 -34.23 17.19 -10.75
N ARG A 463 -35.14 16.21 -10.74
CA ARG A 463 -35.35 15.29 -11.86
C ARG A 463 -35.91 15.99 -13.09
N GLU A 464 -36.94 16.82 -12.91
CA GLU A 464 -37.55 17.59 -14.00
C GLU A 464 -36.54 18.51 -14.69
N LYS A 465 -35.72 19.21 -13.90
CA LYS A 465 -34.68 20.14 -14.37
C LYS A 465 -33.35 19.47 -14.74
N LYS A 466 -33.25 18.14 -14.65
CA LYS A 466 -32.03 17.35 -14.92
C LYS A 466 -30.79 17.80 -14.12
N LEU A 467 -30.99 18.13 -12.83
CA LEU A 467 -29.91 18.48 -11.90
C LEU A 467 -29.30 17.21 -11.29
N GLU A 468 -28.50 16.49 -12.09
CA GLU A 468 -28.00 15.14 -11.74
C GLU A 468 -27.19 15.11 -10.43
N THR A 469 -26.42 16.15 -10.14
CA THR A 469 -25.60 16.28 -8.93
C THR A 469 -26.42 16.36 -7.64
N MET A 470 -27.69 16.76 -7.72
CA MET A 470 -28.58 16.88 -6.55
C MET A 470 -29.36 15.60 -6.24
N ILE A 471 -29.56 14.70 -7.21
CA ILE A 471 -30.45 13.54 -7.07
C ILE A 471 -29.96 12.58 -5.99
N GLY A 472 -28.66 12.26 -5.97
CA GLY A 472 -28.05 11.37 -4.98
C GLY A 472 -28.22 11.90 -3.54
N PRO A 473 -27.73 13.13 -3.25
CA PRO A 473 -27.88 13.75 -1.93
C PRO A 473 -29.34 13.86 -1.45
N LEU A 474 -30.27 14.26 -2.32
CA LEU A 474 -31.69 14.36 -2.00
C LEU A 474 -32.33 13.00 -1.68
N THR A 475 -31.96 11.96 -2.42
CA THR A 475 -32.44 10.59 -2.19
C THR A 475 -31.96 10.06 -0.83
N MET A 476 -30.70 10.33 -0.47
CA MET A 476 -30.14 9.99 0.83
C MET A 476 -30.87 10.71 1.98
N ARG A 477 -31.06 12.03 1.86
CA ARG A 477 -31.77 12.82 2.88
C ARG A 477 -33.22 12.37 3.05
N LEU A 478 -33.93 12.11 1.95
CA LEU A 478 -35.29 11.59 1.99
C LEU A 478 -35.41 10.26 2.74
N LYS A 479 -34.43 9.35 2.57
CA LYS A 479 -34.37 8.09 3.30
C LYS A 479 -34.17 8.31 4.81
N ARG A 480 -33.21 9.19 5.18
CA ARG A 480 -32.96 9.55 6.59
C ARG A 480 -34.19 10.16 7.26
N PHE A 481 -34.83 11.13 6.62
CA PHE A 481 -36.02 11.80 7.17
C PHE A 481 -37.21 10.85 7.32
N SER A 482 -37.35 9.86 6.42
CA SER A 482 -38.37 8.81 6.55
C SER A 482 -38.11 7.88 7.76
N GLN A 483 -36.87 7.79 8.22
CA GLN A 483 -36.45 7.06 9.42
C GLN A 483 -36.39 7.95 10.67
N GLN A 484 -36.91 9.19 10.60
CA GLN A 484 -36.86 10.18 11.68
C GLN A 484 -35.45 10.50 12.16
N GLN A 485 -34.47 10.46 11.24
CA GLN A 485 -33.09 10.83 11.51
C GLN A 485 -32.77 12.20 10.89
N PRO A 486 -32.13 13.12 11.62
CA PRO A 486 -31.75 14.42 11.08
C PRO A 486 -30.52 14.28 10.17
N PHE A 487 -30.17 15.37 9.48
CA PHE A 487 -28.99 15.45 8.62
C PHE A 487 -27.95 16.42 9.24
N ARG A 488 -26.67 16.07 9.12
CA ARG A 488 -25.53 16.87 9.59
C ARG A 488 -24.52 17.00 8.46
N ASP A 489 -23.91 18.17 8.33
CA ASP A 489 -22.69 18.34 7.53
C ASP A 489 -21.51 17.97 8.44
N GLU A 490 -20.82 16.86 8.11
CA GLU A 490 -19.65 16.37 8.85
C GLU A 490 -18.34 16.85 8.19
#